data_AF-A0A3P1UT30-F1
#
_entry.id   AF-A0A3P1UT30-F1
#
_cell.length_a   1.000
_cell.length_b   1.000
_cell.length_c   1.000
_cell.angle_alpha   90.00
_cell.angle_beta   90.00
_cell.angle_gamma   90.00
#
_symmetry.space_group_name_H-M   'P 1'
#
loop_
_entity.id
_entity.type
_entity.pdbx_description
1 polymer ?
#
loop_
_entity_poly.entity_id
_entity_poly.type
_entity_poly.pdbx_seq_one_letter_code
_entity_poly.pdbx_strand_id
1 'polypeptide(L)'
;MVTKFYVLLFLIGLVSYPQLAAAACSGAASAADLAAQRQLSALRAMERGRGCKGDGGGGLFNACRDLSVRIAEVQRQISAGLAARSCSEPSATTQRSARLDRPKVTPAAVTSNATEKPKSWAGKGALTYCVRLSDGYLFPAPHSQFDKTESTTETLAQCRFICQNESVDLYVLNDVNGETADMISATSGKSYAELPTAYNYHESSDFKKCDWAGYVAKVSELRASSRSARAMRNVVMPMPDSRPSRNADMVDTVATATFAPLTDRKVRVVGPAFIFDQGIAPETVQQ
;
A
#
# COMPACT_ATOMS: atom_id res chain seq x y z
N MET A 1 6.73 -47.14 -74.61
CA MET A 1 7.32 -47.05 -73.25
C MET A 1 7.40 -45.63 -72.70
N VAL A 2 7.51 -44.59 -73.55
CA VAL A 2 7.70 -43.19 -73.11
C VAL A 2 6.46 -42.59 -72.41
N THR A 3 5.24 -42.92 -72.86
CA THR A 3 4.00 -42.36 -72.28
C THR A 3 3.69 -42.81 -70.85
N LYS A 4 4.09 -44.02 -70.45
CA LYS A 4 3.89 -44.51 -69.08
C LYS A 4 4.83 -43.84 -68.06
N PHE A 5 6.02 -43.42 -68.49
CA PHE A 5 6.95 -42.68 -67.63
C PHE A 5 6.51 -41.24 -67.37
N TYR A 6 5.91 -40.56 -68.36
CA TYR A 6 5.37 -39.22 -68.15
C TYR A 6 4.15 -39.20 -67.23
N VAL A 7 3.27 -40.20 -67.30
CA VAL A 7 2.11 -40.32 -66.40
C VAL A 7 2.56 -40.57 -64.95
N LEU A 8 3.61 -41.36 -64.75
CA LEU A 8 4.16 -41.64 -63.42
C LEU A 8 4.83 -40.40 -62.80
N LEU A 9 5.55 -39.60 -63.60
CA LEU A 9 6.14 -38.33 -63.14
C LEU A 9 5.07 -37.27 -62.84
N PHE A 10 3.98 -37.22 -63.61
CA PHE A 10 2.86 -36.30 -63.35
C PHE A 10 2.11 -36.66 -62.06
N LEU A 11 1.92 -37.95 -61.78
CA LEU A 11 1.28 -38.42 -60.55
C LEU A 11 2.14 -38.17 -59.30
N ILE A 12 3.47 -38.33 -59.39
CA ILE A 12 4.38 -38.02 -58.28
C ILE A 12 4.41 -36.51 -58.02
N GLY A 13 4.37 -35.68 -59.07
CA GLY A 13 4.27 -34.22 -58.94
C GLY A 13 2.99 -33.76 -58.24
N LEU A 14 1.83 -34.33 -58.58
CA LEU A 14 0.55 -33.96 -57.97
C LEU A 14 0.42 -34.36 -56.49
N VAL A 15 1.07 -35.44 -56.05
CA VAL A 15 1.03 -35.91 -54.66
C VAL A 15 2.03 -35.17 -53.75
N SER A 16 3.12 -34.64 -54.31
CA SER A 16 4.16 -33.93 -53.55
C SER A 16 3.96 -32.40 -53.45
N TYR A 17 3.11 -31.81 -54.31
CA TYR A 17 2.78 -30.38 -54.26
C TYR A 17 2.02 -29.90 -52.99
N PRO A 18 1.03 -30.63 -52.42
CA PRO A 18 0.32 -30.12 -51.23
C PRO A 18 1.17 -30.21 -49.95
N GLN A 19 2.21 -31.05 -49.94
CA GLN A 19 3.07 -31.25 -48.77
C GLN A 19 4.14 -30.16 -48.64
N LEU A 20 4.65 -29.62 -49.76
CA LEU A 20 5.60 -28.49 -49.73
C LEU A 20 4.93 -27.15 -49.41
N ALA A 21 3.65 -26.96 -49.77
CA ALA A 21 2.89 -25.76 -49.41
C ALA A 21 2.54 -25.70 -47.91
N ALA A 22 2.31 -26.85 -47.27
CA ALA A 22 2.01 -26.92 -45.84
C ALA A 22 3.25 -26.76 -44.94
N ALA A 23 4.45 -27.16 -45.40
CA ALA A 23 5.68 -27.06 -44.63
C ALA A 23 6.20 -25.61 -44.48
N ALA A 24 5.87 -24.72 -45.43
CA ALA A 24 6.25 -23.31 -45.38
C ALA A 24 5.48 -22.47 -44.35
N CYS A 25 4.43 -23.01 -43.73
CA CYS A 25 3.58 -22.31 -42.75
C CYS A 25 3.87 -22.69 -41.29
N SER A 26 4.97 -23.41 -41.03
CA SER A 26 5.45 -23.66 -39.66
C SER A 26 6.27 -22.47 -39.15
N GLY A 27 5.61 -21.32 -39.03
CA GLY A 27 6.24 -20.11 -38.47
C GLY A 27 6.62 -20.34 -37.01
N ALA A 28 7.91 -20.53 -36.73
CA ALA A 28 8.46 -20.60 -35.38
C ALA A 28 7.87 -19.49 -34.50
N ALA A 29 7.35 -19.83 -33.31
CA ALA A 29 6.76 -18.89 -32.36
C ALA A 29 7.65 -17.64 -32.27
N SER A 30 7.10 -16.46 -32.58
CA SER A 30 7.92 -15.25 -32.53
C SER A 30 8.40 -15.03 -31.10
N ALA A 31 9.50 -14.31 -30.92
CA ALA A 31 9.94 -13.89 -29.59
C ALA A 31 8.81 -13.16 -28.82
N ALA A 32 7.92 -12.47 -29.53
CA ALA A 32 6.74 -11.82 -28.97
C ALA A 32 5.67 -12.83 -28.50
N ASP A 33 5.42 -13.90 -29.26
CA ASP A 33 4.49 -14.97 -28.85
C ASP A 33 4.99 -15.72 -27.62
N LEU A 34 6.30 -16.02 -27.57
CA LEU A 34 6.94 -16.66 -26.42
C LEU A 34 6.91 -15.74 -25.18
N ALA A 35 7.11 -14.43 -25.36
CA ALA A 35 6.97 -13.46 -24.28
C ALA A 35 5.51 -13.35 -23.78
N ALA A 36 4.54 -13.31 -24.69
CA ALA A 36 3.12 -13.26 -24.36
C ALA A 36 2.66 -14.54 -23.64
N GLN A 37 3.17 -15.71 -24.02
CA GLN A 37 2.89 -16.97 -23.36
C GLN A 37 3.45 -17.02 -21.93
N ARG A 38 4.67 -16.49 -21.70
CA ARG A 38 5.23 -16.32 -20.35
C ARG A 38 4.36 -15.38 -19.52
N GLN A 39 3.90 -14.27 -20.09
CA GLN A 39 3.01 -13.33 -19.44
C GLN A 39 1.68 -13.99 -19.04
N LEU A 40 1.10 -14.82 -19.90
CA LEU A 40 -0.13 -15.56 -19.61
C LEU A 40 0.06 -16.52 -18.42
N SER A 41 1.21 -17.21 -18.34
CA SER A 41 1.51 -18.10 -17.23
C SER A 41 1.63 -17.36 -15.89
N ALA A 42 2.20 -16.15 -15.90
CA ALA A 42 2.30 -15.29 -14.72
C ALA A 42 0.93 -14.77 -14.26
N LEU A 43 0.06 -14.35 -15.20
CA LEU A 43 -1.30 -13.92 -14.89
C LEU A 43 -2.13 -15.06 -14.25
N ARG A 44 -2.04 -16.28 -14.80
CA ARG A 44 -2.72 -17.47 -14.23
C ARG A 44 -2.15 -17.88 -12.87
N ALA A 45 -0.87 -17.62 -12.60
CA ALA A 45 -0.30 -17.82 -11.28
C ALA A 45 -0.89 -16.83 -10.26
N MET A 46 -1.11 -15.57 -10.65
CA MET A 46 -1.78 -14.58 -9.81
C MET A 46 -3.25 -14.90 -9.56
N GLU A 47 -3.98 -15.45 -10.54
CA GLU A 47 -5.35 -15.94 -10.34
C GLU A 47 -5.42 -17.03 -9.27
N ARG A 48 -4.51 -18.02 -9.33
CA ARG A 48 -4.42 -19.09 -8.33
C ARG A 48 -4.02 -18.55 -6.96
N GLY A 49 -3.04 -17.65 -6.90
CA GLY A 49 -2.58 -17.05 -5.64
C GLY A 49 -3.64 -16.18 -4.95
N ARG A 50 -4.54 -15.57 -5.71
CA ARG A 50 -5.64 -14.73 -5.19
C ARG A 50 -6.96 -15.48 -5.04
N GLY A 51 -7.02 -16.76 -5.43
CA GLY A 51 -8.25 -17.56 -5.36
C GLY A 51 -9.37 -17.04 -6.26
N CYS A 52 -9.03 -16.34 -7.35
CA CYS A 52 -10.02 -15.85 -8.31
C CYS A 52 -10.66 -17.05 -9.04
N LYS A 53 -11.86 -17.47 -8.59
CA LYS A 53 -12.60 -18.60 -9.15
C LYS A 53 -13.90 -18.09 -9.77
N GLY A 54 -13.89 -17.92 -11.09
CA GLY A 54 -15.06 -17.45 -11.85
C GLY A 54 -15.46 -16.00 -11.52
N ASP A 55 -16.48 -15.49 -12.21
CA ASP A 55 -17.02 -14.11 -12.14
C ASP A 55 -17.66 -13.76 -10.78
N GLY A 56 -17.00 -14.11 -9.68
CA GLY A 56 -17.44 -13.92 -8.32
C GLY A 56 -17.09 -12.54 -7.77
N GLY A 57 -18.04 -11.61 -7.93
CA GLY A 57 -18.44 -10.66 -6.87
C GLY A 57 -17.61 -9.39 -6.62
N GLY A 58 -18.15 -8.24 -7.05
CA GLY A 58 -18.19 -7.02 -6.22
C GLY A 58 -17.47 -5.75 -6.71
N GLY A 59 -18.20 -4.79 -7.30
CA GLY A 59 -17.76 -3.39 -7.47
C GLY A 59 -16.82 -3.06 -8.64
N LEU A 60 -16.68 -1.76 -8.92
CA LEU A 60 -15.88 -1.18 -10.02
C LEU A 60 -14.37 -1.53 -9.93
N PHE A 61 -13.87 -1.92 -8.74
CA PHE A 61 -12.45 -2.23 -8.48
C PHE A 61 -12.23 -3.71 -8.14
N ASN A 62 -12.69 -4.60 -9.01
CA ASN A 62 -12.46 -6.03 -8.87
C ASN A 62 -11.09 -6.44 -9.42
N ALA A 63 -10.15 -6.76 -8.54
CA ALA A 63 -8.83 -7.27 -8.94
C ALA A 63 -8.94 -8.56 -9.78
N CYS A 64 -9.92 -9.43 -9.52
CA CYS A 64 -10.17 -10.63 -10.32
C CYS A 64 -10.75 -10.33 -11.71
N ARG A 65 -11.55 -9.26 -11.84
CA ARG A 65 -12.08 -8.78 -13.14
C ARG A 65 -10.97 -8.17 -14.00
N ASP A 66 -10.08 -7.39 -13.40
CA ASP A 66 -8.92 -6.84 -14.12
C ASP A 66 -7.98 -7.95 -14.62
N LEU A 67 -7.76 -8.98 -13.79
CA LEU A 67 -6.98 -10.16 -14.19
C LEU A 67 -7.62 -10.91 -15.36
N SER A 68 -8.94 -11.15 -15.33
CA SER A 68 -9.63 -11.86 -16.43
C SER A 68 -9.62 -11.06 -17.73
N VAL A 69 -9.76 -9.73 -17.67
CA VAL A 69 -9.65 -8.84 -18.84
C VAL A 69 -8.23 -8.89 -19.43
N ARG A 70 -7.18 -8.80 -18.59
CA ARG A 70 -5.79 -8.89 -19.05
C ARG A 70 -5.45 -10.24 -19.67
N ILE A 71 -5.99 -11.33 -19.12
CA ILE A 71 -5.82 -12.68 -19.67
C ILE A 71 -6.49 -12.80 -21.04
N ALA A 72 -7.73 -12.32 -21.17
CA ALA A 72 -8.44 -12.32 -22.45
C ALA A 72 -7.70 -11.50 -23.52
N GLU A 73 -7.13 -10.35 -23.16
CA GLU A 73 -6.34 -9.53 -24.09
C GLU A 73 -5.07 -10.24 -24.56
N VAL A 74 -4.29 -10.84 -23.65
CA VAL A 74 -3.07 -11.57 -24.01
C VAL A 74 -3.42 -12.81 -24.85
N GLN A 75 -4.51 -13.51 -24.54
CA GLN A 75 -4.99 -14.62 -25.37
C GLN A 75 -5.40 -14.16 -26.77
N ARG A 76 -6.01 -12.98 -26.91
CA ARG A 76 -6.35 -12.38 -28.20
C ARG A 76 -5.11 -11.97 -29.00
N GLN A 77 -4.07 -11.48 -28.33
CA GLN A 77 -2.80 -11.15 -28.99
C GLN A 77 -2.09 -12.40 -29.51
N ILE A 78 -2.09 -13.48 -28.71
CA ILE A 78 -1.55 -14.78 -29.14
C ILE A 78 -2.38 -15.33 -30.31
N SER A 79 -3.71 -15.32 -30.23
CA SER A 79 -4.55 -15.83 -31.33
C SER A 79 -4.46 -14.98 -32.59
N ALA A 80 -4.33 -13.65 -32.47
CA ALA A 80 -4.11 -12.76 -33.60
C ALA A 80 -2.72 -12.94 -34.23
N GLY A 81 -1.67 -13.13 -33.41
CA GLY A 81 -0.32 -13.45 -33.88
C GLY A 81 -0.26 -14.79 -34.61
N LEU A 82 -0.97 -15.80 -34.10
CA LEU A 82 -1.12 -17.10 -34.74
C LEU A 82 -2.01 -17.05 -35.99
N ALA A 83 -3.08 -16.24 -36.00
CA ALA A 83 -3.96 -16.06 -37.16
C ALA A 83 -3.29 -15.26 -38.29
N ALA A 84 -2.43 -14.29 -37.96
CA ALA A 84 -1.60 -13.61 -38.94
C ALA A 84 -0.56 -14.55 -39.59
N ARG A 85 -0.31 -15.71 -38.98
CA ARG A 85 0.59 -16.77 -39.47
C ARG A 85 -0.14 -17.93 -40.13
N SER A 86 -1.44 -18.08 -39.90
CA SER A 86 -2.26 -19.02 -40.66
C SER A 86 -2.52 -18.42 -42.03
N CYS A 87 -1.86 -18.96 -43.04
CA CYS A 87 -2.16 -18.67 -44.44
C CYS A 87 -3.55 -19.21 -44.77
N SER A 88 -4.61 -18.45 -44.48
CA SER A 88 -5.92 -18.62 -45.09
C SER A 88 -6.14 -17.50 -46.10
N GLU A 89 -6.47 -17.86 -47.33
CA GLU A 89 -6.92 -16.92 -48.38
C GLU A 89 -7.99 -15.96 -47.83
N PRO A 90 -7.97 -14.68 -48.23
CA PRO A 90 -8.95 -13.72 -47.78
C PRO A 90 -10.26 -13.95 -48.52
N SER A 91 -11.15 -14.78 -47.97
CA SER A 91 -12.55 -14.71 -48.37
C SER A 91 -13.19 -13.53 -47.64
N ALA A 92 -13.59 -12.56 -48.44
CA ALA A 92 -14.27 -11.36 -48.01
C ALA A 92 -15.57 -11.65 -47.26
N THR A 93 -16.09 -10.61 -46.62
CA THR A 93 -17.45 -10.47 -46.06
C THR A 93 -17.75 -11.22 -44.76
N THR A 94 -17.64 -10.52 -43.62
CA THR A 94 -18.76 -10.41 -42.67
C THR A 94 -18.63 -9.10 -41.89
N GLN A 95 -19.65 -8.27 -42.04
CA GLN A 95 -19.80 -6.95 -41.45
C GLN A 95 -19.86 -7.05 -39.92
N ARG A 96 -19.00 -6.31 -39.21
CA ARG A 96 -19.19 -6.03 -37.78
C ARG A 96 -20.02 -4.76 -37.64
N SER A 97 -21.32 -4.91 -37.40
CA SER A 97 -22.16 -3.84 -36.88
C SER A 97 -21.79 -3.60 -35.42
N ALA A 98 -21.20 -2.44 -35.15
CA ALA A 98 -21.02 -1.94 -33.79
C ALA A 98 -22.38 -1.44 -33.28
N ARG A 99 -23.09 -2.25 -32.49
CA ARG A 99 -24.17 -1.74 -31.63
C ARG A 99 -23.55 -1.13 -30.38
N LEU A 100 -23.58 0.20 -30.29
CA LEU A 100 -23.41 0.94 -29.05
C LEU A 100 -24.68 0.77 -28.23
N ASP A 101 -24.65 -0.13 -27.24
CA ASP A 101 -25.70 -0.21 -26.23
C ASP A 101 -25.57 0.96 -25.26
N ARG A 102 -26.61 1.79 -25.22
CA ARG A 102 -26.77 2.93 -24.31
C ARG A 102 -27.52 2.43 -23.07
N PRO A 103 -26.91 2.40 -21.87
CA PRO A 103 -27.66 2.04 -20.68
C PRO A 103 -28.64 3.15 -20.31
N LYS A 104 -29.91 2.74 -20.18
CA LYS A 104 -31.05 3.55 -19.80
C LYS A 104 -31.08 3.70 -18.28
N VAL A 105 -31.07 4.95 -17.81
CA VAL A 105 -31.27 5.30 -16.40
C VAL A 105 -32.76 5.24 -16.09
N THR A 106 -33.14 4.49 -15.06
CA THR A 106 -34.45 4.55 -14.40
C THR A 106 -34.26 5.05 -12.97
N PRO A 107 -35.06 6.02 -12.48
CA PRO A 107 -34.94 6.51 -11.12
C PRO A 107 -35.82 5.75 -10.12
N ALA A 108 -35.30 5.70 -8.90
CA ALA A 108 -35.97 5.69 -7.59
C ALA A 108 -36.95 4.56 -7.20
N ALA A 109 -36.68 3.94 -6.06
CA ALA A 109 -37.65 3.84 -4.96
C ALA A 109 -36.94 3.62 -3.61
N VAL A 110 -37.21 4.53 -2.68
CA VAL A 110 -36.91 4.47 -1.25
C VAL A 110 -37.80 3.42 -0.60
N THR A 111 -37.27 2.61 0.32
CA THR A 111 -38.09 2.00 1.38
C THR A 111 -37.27 1.90 2.66
N SER A 112 -37.64 2.73 3.61
CA SER A 112 -37.23 2.69 5.01
C SER A 112 -37.84 1.48 5.71
N ASN A 113 -37.08 0.85 6.61
CA ASN A 113 -37.48 0.46 7.98
C ASN A 113 -36.59 -0.69 8.49
N ALA A 114 -35.81 -0.44 9.54
CA ALA A 114 -35.46 -1.48 10.52
C ALA A 114 -34.88 -0.87 11.80
N THR A 115 -35.78 -0.82 12.79
CA THR A 115 -35.63 -1.05 14.23
C THR A 115 -34.22 -1.16 14.82
N GLU A 116 -34.03 -0.38 15.87
CA GLU A 116 -32.89 -0.23 16.76
C GLU A 116 -32.43 -1.54 17.42
N LYS A 117 -31.15 -1.85 17.19
CA LYS A 117 -30.25 -2.62 18.05
C LYS A 117 -28.85 -1.98 17.93
N PRO A 118 -27.99 -2.03 18.95
CA PRO A 118 -26.73 -1.26 18.96
C PRO A 118 -25.90 -1.64 17.73
N LYS A 119 -25.80 -0.70 16.79
CA LYS A 119 -25.25 -0.94 15.45
C LYS A 119 -23.75 -1.12 15.59
N SER A 120 -23.27 -2.33 15.29
CA SER A 120 -21.87 -2.55 14.98
C SER A 120 -21.49 -1.56 13.86
N TRP A 121 -20.58 -0.62 14.15
CA TRP A 121 -20.11 0.42 13.22
C TRP A 121 -19.34 -0.12 11.99
N ALA A 122 -19.36 -1.43 11.77
CA ALA A 122 -18.74 -2.12 10.65
C ALA A 122 -19.67 -2.18 9.42
N GLY A 123 -20.05 -1.02 8.88
CA GLY A 123 -20.59 -0.96 7.52
C GLY A 123 -19.45 -1.19 6.52
N LYS A 124 -19.66 -2.02 5.49
CA LYS A 124 -18.73 -2.09 4.36
C LYS A 124 -18.71 -0.71 3.69
N GLY A 125 -17.65 0.07 3.94
CA GLY A 125 -17.51 1.44 3.44
C GLY A 125 -17.77 2.54 4.46
N ALA A 126 -17.84 2.25 5.76
CA ALA A 126 -17.83 3.34 6.74
C ALA A 126 -16.54 4.18 6.58
N LEU A 127 -16.67 5.50 6.55
CA LEU A 127 -15.54 6.44 6.56
C LEU A 127 -15.39 7.05 7.94
N THR A 128 -14.18 6.97 8.50
CA THR A 128 -13.86 7.68 9.74
C THR A 128 -13.24 9.06 9.49
N TYR A 129 -13.63 10.02 10.33
CA TYR A 129 -13.16 11.39 10.34
C TYR A 129 -12.70 11.76 11.75
N CYS A 130 -11.57 12.44 11.84
CA CYS A 130 -11.14 13.08 13.08
C CYS A 130 -11.79 14.47 13.15
N VAL A 131 -12.41 14.80 14.28
CA VAL A 131 -13.05 16.10 14.51
C VAL A 131 -12.50 16.74 15.77
N ARG A 132 -12.00 17.98 15.65
CA ARG A 132 -11.59 18.79 16.79
C ARG A 132 -12.81 19.42 17.45
N LEU A 133 -13.00 19.15 18.74
CA LEU A 133 -14.17 19.60 19.51
C LEU A 133 -14.15 21.10 19.82
N SER A 134 -13.00 21.77 19.66
CA SER A 134 -12.85 23.19 20.00
C SER A 134 -13.45 24.13 18.95
N ASP A 135 -13.37 23.76 17.67
CA ASP A 135 -13.76 24.59 16.53
C ASP A 135 -14.50 23.81 15.42
N GLY A 136 -14.76 22.52 15.66
CA GLY A 136 -15.39 21.63 14.70
C GLY A 136 -14.52 21.32 13.48
N TYR A 137 -13.20 21.50 13.53
CA TYR A 137 -12.37 21.15 12.38
C TYR A 137 -12.40 19.65 12.09
N LEU A 138 -12.82 19.28 10.87
CA LEU A 138 -12.93 17.89 10.44
C LEU A 138 -11.89 17.55 9.36
N PHE A 139 -11.29 16.36 9.46
CA PHE A 139 -10.42 15.80 8.43
C PHE A 139 -10.51 14.28 8.37
N PRO A 140 -10.23 13.64 7.22
CA PRO A 140 -10.26 12.18 7.10
C PRO A 140 -9.26 11.53 8.04
N ALA A 141 -9.70 10.51 8.77
CA ALA A 141 -8.83 9.80 9.69
C ALA A 141 -7.74 9.01 8.94
N PRO A 142 -6.55 8.81 9.54
CA PRO A 142 -5.60 7.84 9.02
C PRO A 142 -6.26 6.47 8.96
N HIS A 143 -6.15 5.79 7.81
CA HIS A 143 -6.84 4.52 7.55
C HIS A 143 -8.38 4.60 7.51
N SER A 144 -8.94 5.78 7.19
CA SER A 144 -10.40 6.05 7.14
C SER A 144 -11.26 5.05 6.36
N GLN A 145 -10.71 4.39 5.34
CA GLN A 145 -11.44 3.41 4.51
C GLN A 145 -11.27 1.95 4.96
N PHE A 146 -10.44 1.70 5.98
CA PHE A 146 -10.04 0.37 6.42
C PHE A 146 -10.46 0.09 7.86
N ASP A 147 -11.58 0.68 8.31
CA ASP A 147 -12.06 0.53 9.67
C ASP A 147 -12.29 -0.94 10.01
N LYS A 148 -11.38 -1.45 10.84
CA LYS A 148 -11.58 -2.67 11.60
C LYS A 148 -12.23 -2.23 12.91
N THR A 149 -13.20 -2.97 13.39
CA THR A 149 -13.95 -2.67 14.63
C THR A 149 -13.07 -2.42 15.86
N GLU A 150 -11.84 -2.93 15.85
CA GLU A 150 -10.86 -2.83 16.94
C GLU A 150 -9.92 -1.60 16.84
N SER A 151 -9.95 -0.83 15.74
CA SER A 151 -8.97 0.25 15.51
C SER A 151 -9.41 1.64 16.00
N THR A 152 -10.59 1.80 16.60
CA THR A 152 -11.12 3.13 16.97
C THR A 152 -10.21 3.88 17.96
N THR A 153 -9.64 3.20 18.94
CA THR A 153 -8.74 3.78 19.96
C THR A 153 -7.39 4.18 19.38
N GLU A 154 -6.83 3.35 18.50
CA GLU A 154 -5.57 3.61 17.79
C GLU A 154 -5.73 4.80 16.82
N THR A 155 -6.82 4.82 16.06
CA THR A 155 -7.14 5.92 15.14
C THR A 155 -7.33 7.23 15.92
N LEU A 156 -8.03 7.19 17.06
CA LEU A 156 -8.18 8.35 17.95
C LEU A 156 -6.83 8.88 18.46
N ALA A 157 -5.91 7.99 18.85
CA ALA A 157 -4.57 8.37 19.27
C ALA A 157 -3.77 9.05 18.14
N GLN A 158 -3.91 8.55 16.91
CA GLN A 158 -3.30 9.17 15.73
C GLN A 158 -3.90 10.55 15.43
N CYS A 159 -5.23 10.69 15.51
CA CYS A 159 -5.91 11.98 15.38
C CYS A 159 -5.35 13.01 16.38
N ARG A 160 -5.20 12.61 17.65
CA ARG A 160 -4.63 13.46 18.71
C ARG A 160 -3.19 13.84 18.42
N PHE A 161 -2.38 12.92 17.92
CA PHE A 161 -1.00 13.21 17.54
C PHE A 161 -0.93 14.24 16.40
N ILE A 162 -1.77 14.12 15.38
CA ILE A 162 -1.84 15.03 14.23
C ILE A 162 -2.21 16.45 14.68
N CYS A 163 -3.15 16.57 15.62
CA CYS A 163 -3.56 17.86 16.20
C CYS A 163 -2.79 18.23 17.48
N GLN A 164 -1.61 17.65 17.72
CA GLN A 164 -0.71 18.04 18.82
C GLN A 164 -1.36 18.00 20.23
N ASN A 165 -2.18 16.98 20.49
CA ASN A 165 -2.92 16.73 21.74
C ASN A 165 -4.08 17.71 22.04
N GLU A 166 -4.67 18.31 21.01
CA GLU A 166 -5.95 19.02 21.14
C GLU A 166 -7.11 18.04 21.45
N SER A 167 -8.23 18.58 21.96
CA SER A 167 -9.45 17.81 22.23
C SER A 167 -10.11 17.34 20.93
N VAL A 168 -9.69 16.18 20.45
CA VAL A 168 -10.18 15.55 19.22
C VAL A 168 -10.99 14.29 19.55
N ASP A 169 -12.09 14.11 18.83
CA ASP A 169 -12.91 12.91 18.85
C ASP A 169 -13.01 12.28 17.46
N LEU A 170 -13.34 11.00 17.42
CA LEU A 170 -13.48 10.22 16.19
C LEU A 170 -14.95 10.15 15.80
N TYR A 171 -15.26 10.47 14.55
CA TYR A 171 -16.60 10.42 13.99
C TYR A 171 -16.65 9.39 12.86
N VAL A 172 -17.72 8.60 12.82
CA VAL A 172 -17.92 7.54 11.83
C VAL A 172 -19.10 7.92 10.93
N LEU A 173 -18.85 7.98 9.64
CA LEU A 173 -19.86 8.10 8.60
C LEU A 173 -20.21 6.71 8.07
N ASN A 174 -21.41 6.22 8.37
CA ASN A 174 -21.82 4.87 7.96
C ASN A 174 -22.21 4.77 6.47
N ASP A 175 -22.69 5.87 5.88
CA ASP A 175 -23.04 5.94 4.46
C ASP A 175 -21.97 6.72 3.70
N VAL A 176 -21.30 6.06 2.75
CA VAL A 176 -20.29 6.68 1.88
C VAL A 176 -20.83 7.89 1.13
N ASN A 177 -22.12 7.88 0.78
CA ASN A 177 -22.78 8.97 0.06
C ASN A 177 -23.49 9.95 1.00
N GLY A 178 -23.43 9.71 2.31
CA GLY A 178 -24.05 10.56 3.32
C GLY A 178 -23.31 11.88 3.50
N GLU A 179 -23.99 12.83 4.13
CA GLU A 179 -23.40 14.13 4.45
C GLU A 179 -22.51 14.04 5.69
N THR A 180 -21.53 14.93 5.79
CA THR A 180 -20.67 15.03 6.99
C THR A 180 -21.45 15.42 8.25
N ALA A 181 -22.65 15.98 8.12
CA ALA A 181 -23.54 16.29 9.23
C ALA A 181 -24.02 15.03 9.98
N ASP A 182 -24.23 13.93 9.25
CA ASP A 182 -24.76 12.66 9.77
C ASP A 182 -23.70 11.76 10.41
N MET A 183 -22.45 12.24 10.50
CA MET A 183 -21.39 11.49 11.15
C MET A 183 -21.68 11.34 12.64
N ILE A 184 -21.40 10.16 13.20
CA ILE A 184 -21.68 9.85 14.60
C ILE A 184 -20.37 9.75 15.38
N SER A 185 -20.26 10.47 16.49
CA SER A 185 -19.11 10.39 17.40
C SER A 185 -18.99 8.99 18.01
N ALA A 186 -17.78 8.41 17.95
CA ALA A 186 -17.46 7.11 18.52
C ALA A 186 -17.51 7.11 20.06
N THR A 187 -17.29 8.27 20.69
CA THR A 187 -17.28 8.42 22.15
C THR A 187 -18.65 8.79 22.71
N SER A 188 -19.31 9.78 22.12
CA SER A 188 -20.56 10.35 22.63
C SER A 188 -21.82 9.81 21.97
N GLY A 189 -21.70 9.18 20.79
CA GLY A 189 -22.84 8.70 20.01
C GLY A 189 -23.70 9.81 19.40
N LYS A 190 -23.30 11.09 19.53
CA LYS A 190 -24.01 12.24 18.97
C LYS A 190 -23.62 12.49 17.53
N SER A 191 -24.53 13.07 16.76
CA SER A 191 -24.24 13.51 15.40
C SER A 191 -23.26 14.68 15.39
N TYR A 192 -22.55 14.87 14.28
CA TYR A 192 -21.65 16.01 14.11
C TYR A 192 -22.44 17.33 14.03
N ALA A 193 -23.65 17.32 13.46
CA ALA A 193 -24.55 18.48 13.45
C ALA A 193 -24.98 18.96 14.85
N GLU A 194 -25.01 18.08 15.85
CA GLU A 194 -25.33 18.44 17.24
C GLU A 194 -24.16 19.13 17.97
N LEU A 195 -22.97 19.14 17.40
CA LEU A 195 -21.81 19.78 18.00
C LEU A 195 -21.97 21.32 17.89
N PRO A 196 -21.95 22.09 18.99
CA PRO A 196 -22.13 23.55 18.95
C PRO A 196 -21.07 24.28 18.12
N THR A 197 -19.92 23.65 17.94
CA THR A 197 -18.80 24.19 17.17
C THR A 197 -18.71 23.62 15.76
N ALA A 198 -19.70 22.85 15.30
CA ALA A 198 -19.69 22.24 13.98
C ALA A 198 -19.49 23.30 12.89
N TYR A 199 -18.54 23.06 11.98
CA TYR A 199 -18.20 23.93 10.85
C TYR A 199 -17.66 25.33 11.21
N ASN A 200 -17.44 25.67 12.49
CA ASN A 200 -16.94 27.00 12.88
C ASN A 200 -15.58 27.34 12.26
N TYR A 201 -14.74 26.34 11.99
CA TYR A 201 -13.44 26.52 11.35
C TYR A 201 -13.49 27.15 9.94
N HIS A 202 -14.64 27.15 9.26
CA HIS A 202 -14.81 27.79 7.96
C HIS A 202 -14.81 29.32 8.04
N GLU A 203 -15.27 29.87 9.17
CA GLU A 203 -15.50 31.31 9.33
C GLU A 203 -14.41 32.01 10.16
N SER A 204 -13.58 31.24 10.88
CA SER A 204 -12.52 31.79 11.72
C SER A 204 -11.31 32.26 10.92
N SER A 205 -10.90 33.52 11.10
CA SER A 205 -9.69 34.10 10.47
C SER A 205 -8.38 33.51 11.02
N ASP A 206 -8.37 33.09 12.29
CA ASP A 206 -7.21 32.55 12.99
C ASP A 206 -7.18 31.00 12.96
N PHE A 207 -7.75 30.42 11.91
CA PHE A 207 -7.86 28.97 11.77
C PHE A 207 -6.49 28.29 11.58
N LYS A 208 -6.09 27.48 12.56
CA LYS A 208 -4.91 26.60 12.46
C LYS A 208 -5.34 25.17 12.12
N LYS A 209 -4.95 24.69 10.95
CA LYS A 209 -5.10 23.28 10.53
C LYS A 209 -4.21 22.38 11.40
N CYS A 210 -4.66 21.15 11.62
CA CYS A 210 -3.81 20.13 12.24
C CYS A 210 -2.62 19.78 11.33
N ASP A 211 -1.50 19.35 11.93
CA ASP A 211 -0.23 19.17 11.23
C ASP A 211 -0.10 17.77 10.61
N TRP A 212 -0.76 17.59 9.45
CA TRP A 212 -0.66 16.36 8.69
C TRP A 212 0.76 16.12 8.13
N ALA A 213 1.46 17.21 7.78
CA ALA A 213 2.81 17.12 7.23
C ALA A 213 3.80 16.58 8.27
N GLY A 214 3.74 17.09 9.50
CA GLY A 214 4.51 16.59 10.64
C GLY A 214 4.23 15.13 10.96
N TYR A 215 2.96 14.71 10.91
CA TYR A 215 2.59 13.30 11.08
C TYR A 215 3.22 12.41 9.99
N VAL A 216 3.07 12.76 8.71
CA VAL A 216 3.63 11.98 7.60
C VAL A 216 5.16 11.93 7.68
N ALA A 217 5.81 13.05 8.00
CA ALA A 217 7.25 13.11 8.23
C ALA A 217 7.66 12.14 9.35
N LYS A 218 6.97 12.17 10.49
CA LYS A 218 7.26 11.28 11.62
C LYS A 218 7.08 9.80 11.27
N VAL A 219 5.99 9.46 10.60
CA VAL A 219 5.72 8.08 10.18
C VAL A 219 6.77 7.61 9.17
N SER A 220 7.22 8.47 8.26
CA SER A 220 8.28 8.13 7.30
C SER A 220 9.64 7.91 7.98
N GLU A 221 9.99 8.72 8.98
CA GLU A 221 11.17 8.56 9.82
C GLU A 221 11.16 7.22 10.58
N LEU A 222 10.03 6.88 11.21
CA LEU A 222 9.86 5.61 11.93
C LEU A 222 9.94 4.40 10.98
N ARG A 223 9.39 4.53 9.76
CA ARG A 223 9.52 3.50 8.71
C ARG A 223 10.95 3.36 8.21
N ALA A 224 11.68 4.47 8.04
CA ALA A 224 13.09 4.43 7.65
C ALA A 224 13.96 3.78 8.74
N SER A 225 13.74 4.17 10.00
CA SER A 225 14.46 3.62 11.16
C SER A 225 14.19 2.12 11.34
N SER A 226 12.93 1.69 11.23
CA SER A 226 12.58 0.26 11.32
C SER A 226 13.13 -0.57 10.16
N ARG A 227 13.21 -0.01 8.95
CA ARG A 227 13.88 -0.66 7.81
C ARG A 227 15.38 -0.82 8.04
N SER A 228 16.05 0.22 8.52
CA SER A 228 17.47 0.16 8.89
C SER A 228 17.71 -0.89 9.97
N ALA A 229 16.89 -0.88 11.02
CA ALA A 229 16.96 -1.88 12.09
C ALA A 229 16.75 -3.31 11.57
N ARG A 230 15.83 -3.54 10.62
CA ARG A 230 15.65 -4.85 9.98
C ARG A 230 16.82 -5.24 9.09
N ALA A 231 17.41 -4.30 8.35
CA ALA A 231 18.59 -4.55 7.53
C ALA A 231 19.78 -4.99 8.41
N MET A 232 19.96 -4.33 9.56
CA MET A 232 21.01 -4.64 10.54
C MET A 232 20.81 -5.99 11.27
N ARG A 233 19.61 -6.59 11.27
CA ARG A 233 19.38 -7.90 11.92
C ARG A 233 20.15 -9.05 11.25
N ASN A 234 20.42 -8.94 9.95
CA ASN A 234 21.09 -10.00 9.19
C ASN A 234 22.56 -9.65 8.86
N VAL A 235 23.06 -8.52 9.36
CA VAL A 235 24.48 -8.17 9.22
C VAL A 235 25.22 -8.80 10.39
N VAL A 236 25.98 -9.87 10.11
CA VAL A 236 26.99 -10.38 11.02
C VAL A 236 28.08 -9.31 11.09
N MET A 237 28.10 -8.52 12.16
CA MET A 237 29.22 -7.62 12.44
C MET A 237 30.42 -8.52 12.74
N PRO A 238 31.45 -8.57 11.87
CA PRO A 238 32.62 -9.41 12.14
C PRO A 238 33.28 -8.87 13.40
N MET A 239 33.31 -9.70 14.44
CA MET A 239 34.06 -9.39 15.64
C MET A 239 35.54 -9.40 15.23
N PRO A 240 36.33 -8.35 15.49
CA PRO A 240 37.75 -8.38 15.18
C PRO A 240 38.40 -9.51 15.99
N ASP A 241 38.91 -10.52 15.28
CA ASP A 241 39.47 -11.75 15.87
C ASP A 241 40.76 -11.48 16.67
N SER A 242 41.38 -10.33 16.47
CA SER A 242 42.55 -9.89 17.21
C SER A 242 42.27 -8.58 17.94
N ARG A 243 42.60 -8.58 19.24
CA ARG A 243 42.78 -7.33 19.98
C ARG A 243 43.81 -6.50 19.20
N PRO A 244 43.49 -5.26 18.76
CA PRO A 244 44.48 -4.42 18.12
C PRO A 244 45.69 -4.35 19.04
N SER A 245 46.87 -4.67 18.50
CA SER A 245 48.10 -4.67 19.28
C SER A 245 48.23 -3.30 19.91
N ARG A 246 48.22 -3.27 21.25
CA ARG A 246 48.66 -2.09 21.98
C ARG A 246 50.13 -1.98 21.60
N ASN A 247 50.48 -1.06 20.71
CA ASN A 247 51.87 -0.80 20.35
C ASN A 247 52.60 -0.54 21.66
N ALA A 248 53.41 -1.49 22.13
CA ALA A 248 54.18 -1.33 23.36
C ALA A 248 55.20 -0.18 23.22
N ASP A 249 55.55 0.18 21.98
CA ASP A 249 56.36 1.35 21.64
C ASP A 249 55.57 2.68 21.67
N MET A 250 54.26 2.62 21.91
CA MET A 250 53.43 3.75 22.33
C MET A 250 52.60 3.38 23.57
N VAL A 251 53.20 2.57 24.44
CA VAL A 251 52.89 2.50 25.86
C VAL A 251 54.19 2.76 26.62
N ASP A 252 54.80 3.90 26.35
CA ASP A 252 55.53 4.60 27.39
C ASP A 252 55.29 6.10 27.22
N THR A 253 54.97 6.76 28.32
CA THR A 253 54.50 8.15 28.43
C THR A 253 53.06 8.47 27.96
N VAL A 254 52.05 7.71 28.43
CA VAL A 254 51.01 8.46 29.17
C VAL A 254 51.70 8.86 30.44
N ALA A 255 52.36 10.02 30.41
CA ALA A 255 52.96 10.59 31.58
C ALA A 255 51.87 10.64 32.65
N THR A 256 52.02 9.79 33.66
CA THR A 256 51.32 9.96 34.94
C THR A 256 51.68 11.31 35.57
N ALA A 257 52.65 12.05 34.99
CA ALA A 257 52.97 13.44 35.28
C ALA A 257 51.95 14.48 34.78
N THR A 258 50.89 14.12 34.04
CA THR A 258 49.80 15.07 33.74
C THR A 258 48.60 14.93 34.68
N PHE A 259 48.62 13.97 35.61
CA PHE A 259 47.92 14.17 36.89
C PHE A 259 48.75 15.15 37.74
N ALA A 260 48.88 16.38 37.26
CA ALA A 260 48.98 17.48 38.19
C ALA A 260 47.69 17.41 39.02
N PRO A 261 47.74 17.34 40.37
CA PRO A 261 46.54 17.58 41.16
C PRO A 261 45.94 18.88 40.63
N LEU A 262 44.64 18.87 40.27
CA LEU A 262 43.97 20.10 39.87
C LEU A 262 44.13 21.08 41.04
N THR A 263 45.10 21.99 40.92
CA THR A 263 45.24 23.11 41.84
C THR A 263 43.92 23.83 41.82
N ASP A 264 43.34 24.05 43.00
CA ASP A 264 42.05 24.67 43.26
C ASP A 264 41.70 25.74 42.21
N ARG A 265 41.04 25.30 41.14
CA ARG A 265 40.57 26.17 40.07
C ARG A 265 39.09 26.31 40.32
N LYS A 266 38.68 27.51 40.70
CA LYS A 266 37.27 27.87 40.88
C LYS A 266 36.52 27.77 39.55
N VAL A 267 36.05 26.56 39.21
CA VAL A 267 35.18 26.30 38.07
C VAL A 267 33.80 26.84 38.41
N ARG A 268 33.33 27.85 37.68
CA ARG A 268 31.92 28.27 37.76
C ARG A 268 31.09 27.26 36.99
N VAL A 269 30.44 26.35 37.71
CA VAL A 269 29.44 25.45 37.13
C VAL A 269 28.24 26.30 36.73
N VAL A 270 28.07 26.53 35.42
CA VAL A 270 26.89 27.16 34.84
C VAL A 270 26.09 26.09 34.12
N GLY A 271 25.12 25.52 34.84
CA GLY A 271 24.15 24.55 34.35
C GLY A 271 23.05 24.35 35.40
N PRO A 272 21.81 24.03 35.01
CA PRO A 272 20.73 23.81 35.96
C PRO A 272 21.10 22.64 36.89
N ALA A 273 21.05 22.88 38.19
CA ALA A 273 21.45 21.93 39.22
C ALA A 273 20.45 20.78 39.32
N PHE A 274 20.83 19.59 38.86
CA PHE A 274 20.07 18.36 39.06
C PHE A 274 20.93 17.31 39.77
N ILE A 275 21.46 17.62 40.95
CA ILE A 275 22.02 16.60 41.85
C ILE A 275 21.61 16.98 43.28
N PHE A 276 20.85 16.09 43.94
CA PHE A 276 20.50 16.19 45.35
C PHE A 276 21.66 15.64 46.18
N ASP A 277 22.37 16.51 46.88
CA ASP A 277 23.39 16.12 47.85
C ASP A 277 22.70 15.80 49.19
N GLN A 278 22.51 14.52 49.49
CA GLN A 278 22.02 14.06 50.79
C GLN A 278 23.22 14.09 51.75
N GLY A 279 23.25 15.11 52.60
CA GLY A 279 24.35 15.39 53.53
C GLY A 279 24.72 14.20 54.41
N ILE A 280 25.95 13.74 54.26
CA ILE A 280 26.64 12.89 55.24
C ILE A 280 27.31 13.84 56.23
N ALA A 281 26.69 14.04 57.39
CA ALA A 281 27.34 14.63 58.55
C ALA A 281 28.11 13.53 59.30
N PRO A 282 29.39 13.72 59.65
CA PRO A 282 30.12 12.77 60.50
C PRO A 282 29.75 12.98 61.97
N GLU A 283 29.02 12.03 62.55
CA GLU A 283 28.76 11.98 63.99
C GLU A 283 29.95 11.32 64.71
N THR A 284 30.55 12.08 65.62
CA THR A 284 31.59 11.66 66.55
C THR A 284 31.01 10.75 67.63
N VAL A 285 31.49 9.50 67.72
CA VAL A 285 31.19 8.58 68.82
C VAL A 285 32.24 8.73 69.92
N GLN A 286 31.82 9.21 71.10
CA GLN A 286 32.49 8.97 72.38
C GLN A 286 31.75 7.84 73.11
N GLN A 287 32.44 6.72 73.35
CA GLN A 287 32.46 5.95 74.60
C GLN A 287 33.51 4.84 74.49
#